data_AF-A0A9D8F4L2-F1
#
_entry.id   AF-A0A9D8F4L2-F1
#
_cell.length_a   1.000
_cell.length_b   1.000
_cell.length_c   1.000
_cell.angle_alpha   90.00
_cell.angle_beta   90.00
_cell.angle_gamma   90.00
#
_symmetry.space_group_name_H-M   'P 1'
#
loop_
_entity.id
_entity.type
_entity.pdbx_description
1 polymer ?
#
loop_
_entity_poly.entity_id
_entity_poly.type
_entity_poly.pdbx_seq_one_letter_code
_entity_poly.pdbx_strand_id
1 'polypeptide(L)'
;MPGTPERNDQLTDDVLLQLDTDLLAIACERVKRAFLRELQLPDQWRGRVTLKIEPSWGEDRAIRLESARSQGGWRYQAALPPKVSSKVLVRYLAELLLQEFANRTSGDRQAEIPFWLSEGLSRHLLAGYKTDLLLRPQTRSVVSIAQGDPLEMVRTYFSTNRPLTINELSLPGQVELVAGGGLTYSLSAHLLYFELSRYHANRAPLVQYLSRSGHYLNWQSAFLESYRNVFPTMLDFEKWWAITVVNFTGRDPRRSWSFQESMKQLDDILKTPAQISIQPRAAAQHSTVSLQTMINQWDPAQQTFLFRKKISQLHLLKTRCAEEILPVVEDYRLTLDTYLARRQRAGYAPATKSQGLPSLVVLAQETVRRLDEVDGRKAALRPVAPAPSR
;
A
#
# COMPACT_ATOMS: atom_id res chain seq x y z
N MET A 1 -16.16 13.94 35.74
CA MET A 1 -15.08 14.83 35.25
C MET A 1 -14.40 14.14 34.08
N PRO A 2 -14.80 14.41 32.83
CA PRO A 2 -14.18 13.79 31.66
C PRO A 2 -12.88 14.53 31.32
N GLY A 3 -11.81 13.76 31.12
CA GLY A 3 -10.46 14.26 30.85
C GLY A 3 -10.38 15.04 29.53
N THR A 4 -9.61 16.11 29.59
CA THR A 4 -9.26 17.05 28.51
C THR A 4 -8.66 16.33 27.28
N PRO A 5 -9.09 16.65 26.04
CA PRO A 5 -8.55 16.07 24.80
C PRO A 5 -7.21 16.66 24.33
N GLU A 6 -6.55 17.50 25.13
CA GLU A 6 -5.42 18.37 24.72
C GLU A 6 -4.15 17.63 24.25
N ARG A 7 -4.01 16.33 24.50
CA ARG A 7 -2.79 15.58 24.14
C ARG A 7 -2.76 15.09 22.68
N ASN A 8 -3.88 15.14 21.95
CA ASN A 8 -3.95 14.66 20.56
C ASN A 8 -3.62 15.72 19.50
N ASP A 9 -3.75 17.02 19.81
CA ASP A 9 -3.56 18.10 18.82
C ASP A 9 -2.10 18.30 18.41
N GLN A 10 -1.14 17.93 19.27
CA GLN A 10 0.29 18.09 19.01
C GLN A 10 0.86 17.07 17.99
N LEU A 11 0.13 15.99 17.68
CA LEU A 11 0.56 14.97 16.72
C LEU A 11 0.14 15.28 15.27
N THR A 12 -0.58 16.38 15.08
CA THR A 12 -1.29 16.66 13.85
C THR A 12 -0.75 17.93 13.20
N ASP A 13 0.10 17.78 12.17
CA ASP A 13 0.43 18.85 11.20
C ASP A 13 -0.83 19.21 10.39
N ASP A 14 -1.86 19.80 11.02
CA ASP A 14 -2.98 20.42 10.31
C ASP A 14 -2.79 21.92 10.25
N VAL A 15 -2.94 22.49 9.06
CA VAL A 15 -2.75 23.91 8.83
C VAL A 15 -4.06 24.47 8.30
N LEU A 16 -4.54 25.54 8.92
CA LEU A 16 -5.69 26.28 8.43
C LEU A 16 -5.30 27.08 7.17
N LEU A 17 -5.99 26.86 6.07
CA LEU A 17 -5.76 27.50 4.78
C LEU A 17 -6.84 28.54 4.52
N GLN A 18 -6.44 29.73 4.09
CA GLN A 18 -7.35 30.69 3.45
C GLN A 18 -7.48 30.31 1.98
N LEU A 19 -8.70 29.99 1.54
CA LEU A 19 -8.97 29.66 0.15
C LEU A 19 -9.22 30.92 -0.67
N ASP A 20 -8.48 31.01 -1.78
CA ASP A 20 -8.83 31.80 -2.93
C ASP A 20 -8.89 30.88 -4.16
N THR A 21 -9.48 31.36 -5.25
CA THR A 21 -9.72 30.56 -6.46
C THR A 21 -8.42 30.05 -7.10
N ASP A 22 -7.35 30.85 -7.08
CA ASP A 22 -6.10 30.52 -7.74
C ASP A 22 -5.33 29.45 -6.94
N LEU A 23 -5.22 29.63 -5.62
CA LEU A 23 -4.63 28.64 -4.72
C LEU A 23 -5.41 27.34 -4.72
N LEU A 24 -6.74 27.40 -4.75
CA LEU A 24 -7.58 26.22 -4.84
C LEU A 24 -7.34 25.44 -6.14
N ALA A 25 -7.26 26.14 -7.29
CA ALA A 25 -6.96 25.51 -8.57
C ALA A 25 -5.59 24.81 -8.56
N ILE A 26 -4.57 25.46 -7.99
CA ILE A 26 -3.23 24.88 -7.89
C ILE A 26 -3.22 23.67 -6.94
N ALA A 27 -3.90 23.75 -5.80
CA ALA A 27 -4.04 22.63 -4.87
C ALA A 27 -4.74 21.44 -5.53
N CYS A 28 -5.80 21.67 -6.31
CA CYS A 28 -6.49 20.62 -7.06
C CYS A 28 -5.54 19.88 -8.00
N GLU A 29 -4.75 20.61 -8.79
CA GLU A 29 -3.79 20.02 -9.73
C GLU A 29 -2.66 19.26 -9.00
N ARG A 30 -2.15 19.79 -7.89
CA ARG A 30 -1.10 19.13 -7.09
C ARG A 30 -1.61 17.83 -6.45
N VAL A 31 -2.80 17.85 -5.85
CA VAL A 31 -3.43 16.66 -5.26
C VAL A 31 -3.75 15.64 -6.35
N LYS A 32 -4.27 16.07 -7.51
CA LYS A 32 -4.51 15.18 -8.66
C LYS A 32 -3.22 14.51 -9.13
N ARG A 33 -2.12 15.25 -9.29
CA ARG A 33 -0.82 14.68 -9.69
C ARG A 33 -0.29 13.69 -8.66
N ALA A 34 -0.39 14.00 -7.37
CA ALA A 34 0.03 13.10 -6.30
C ALA A 34 -0.82 11.82 -6.27
N PHE A 35 -2.14 11.94 -6.43
CA PHE A 35 -3.07 10.83 -6.56
C PHE A 35 -2.73 9.91 -7.75
N LEU A 36 -2.53 10.49 -8.93
CA LEU A 36 -2.17 9.72 -10.13
C LEU A 36 -0.83 9.02 -9.97
N ARG A 37 0.17 9.69 -9.38
CA ARG A 37 1.49 9.12 -9.10
C ARG A 37 1.39 7.96 -8.10
N GLU A 38 0.64 8.15 -7.02
CA GLU A 38 0.46 7.16 -5.96
C GLU A 38 -0.22 5.87 -6.48
N LEU A 39 -1.22 6.02 -7.36
CA LEU A 39 -1.91 4.89 -7.97
C LEU A 39 -1.26 4.38 -9.27
N GLN A 40 -0.16 4.98 -9.72
CA GLN A 40 0.53 4.67 -10.97
C GLN A 40 -0.38 4.75 -12.20
N LEU A 41 -1.24 5.76 -12.23
CA LEU A 41 -2.24 5.96 -13.28
C LEU A 41 -1.81 7.05 -14.27
N PRO A 42 -2.10 6.89 -15.57
CA PRO A 42 -2.04 8.00 -16.52
C PRO A 42 -3.16 9.01 -16.25
N ASP A 43 -2.95 10.26 -16.64
CA ASP A 43 -4.02 11.26 -16.63
C ASP A 43 -5.01 10.97 -17.77
N GLN A 44 -6.22 10.56 -17.40
CA GLN A 44 -7.33 10.28 -18.31
C GLN A 44 -8.62 10.93 -17.79
N TRP A 45 -8.49 12.11 -17.19
CA TRP A 45 -9.59 12.84 -16.58
C TRP A 45 -10.74 13.12 -17.57
N ARG A 46 -11.99 12.90 -17.15
CA ARG A 46 -13.19 13.13 -18.01
C ARG A 46 -14.29 13.90 -17.32
N GLY A 47 -14.44 13.79 -16.00
CA GLY A 47 -15.52 14.41 -15.25
C GLY A 47 -15.43 15.95 -15.23
N ARG A 48 -16.59 16.63 -15.20
CA ARG A 48 -16.62 18.08 -14.96
C ARG A 48 -16.74 18.34 -13.47
N VAL A 49 -15.79 19.08 -12.89
CA VAL A 49 -15.80 19.49 -11.49
C VAL A 49 -16.05 20.99 -11.39
N THR A 50 -16.99 21.37 -10.52
CA THR A 50 -17.22 22.77 -10.13
C THR A 50 -17.03 22.88 -8.63
N LEU A 51 -16.00 23.62 -8.20
CA LEU A 51 -15.79 23.98 -6.80
C LEU A 51 -16.18 25.44 -6.61
N LYS A 52 -17.03 25.73 -5.62
CA LYS A 52 -17.45 27.08 -5.26
C LYS A 52 -16.94 27.41 -3.86
N ILE A 53 -16.29 28.56 -3.69
CA ILE A 53 -16.01 29.09 -2.36
C ILE A 53 -17.25 29.88 -1.93
N GLU A 54 -17.86 29.50 -0.82
CA GLU A 54 -19.07 30.12 -0.29
C GLU A 54 -18.72 31.02 0.92
N PRO A 55 -18.65 32.36 0.75
CA PRO A 55 -18.14 33.26 1.78
C PRO A 55 -18.96 33.26 3.07
N SER A 56 -20.23 32.85 2.99
CA SER A 56 -21.15 32.78 4.13
C SER A 56 -20.95 31.56 5.02
N TRP A 57 -20.12 30.60 4.63
CA TRP A 57 -19.90 29.36 5.39
C TRP A 57 -18.84 29.53 6.47
N GLY A 58 -19.15 29.07 7.68
CA GLY A 58 -18.19 28.95 8.77
C GLY A 58 -17.21 27.79 8.57
N GLU A 59 -16.11 27.82 9.32
CA GLU A 59 -14.99 26.87 9.21
C GLU A 59 -15.41 25.41 9.52
N ASP A 60 -16.38 25.22 10.41
CA ASP A 60 -16.85 23.90 10.85
C ASP A 60 -17.87 23.24 9.90
N ARG A 61 -18.22 23.90 8.80
CA ARG A 61 -19.26 23.38 7.90
C ARG A 61 -18.73 22.19 7.12
N ALA A 62 -19.42 21.06 7.27
CA ALA A 62 -19.11 19.84 6.53
C ALA A 62 -19.23 20.07 5.01
N ILE A 63 -18.14 19.83 4.29
CA ILE A 63 -18.11 19.86 2.83
C ILE A 63 -18.81 18.60 2.32
N ARG A 64 -19.74 18.76 1.37
CA ARG A 64 -20.43 17.64 0.71
C ARG A 64 -20.08 17.61 -0.77
N LEU A 65 -19.76 16.42 -1.27
CA LEU A 65 -19.58 16.16 -2.70
C LEU A 65 -20.93 15.77 -3.31
N GLU A 66 -21.42 16.60 -4.21
CA GLU A 66 -22.60 16.28 -5.01
C GLU A 66 -22.15 15.71 -6.36
N SER A 67 -22.61 14.50 -6.67
CA SER A 67 -22.33 13.82 -7.93
C SER A 67 -23.62 13.61 -8.69
N ALA A 68 -23.69 14.10 -9.93
CA ALA A 68 -24.88 13.97 -10.76
C ALA A 68 -24.51 13.44 -12.15
N ARG A 69 -25.30 12.48 -12.65
CA ARG A 69 -25.20 12.00 -14.03
C ARG A 69 -25.94 12.97 -14.95
N SER A 70 -25.33 13.31 -16.08
CA SER A 70 -25.93 14.14 -17.12
C SER A 70 -25.67 13.57 -18.51
N GLN A 71 -26.37 14.10 -19.53
CA GLN A 71 -26.17 13.69 -20.93
C GLN A 71 -24.70 13.82 -21.41
N GLY A 72 -23.91 14.70 -20.80
CA GLY A 72 -22.48 14.89 -21.09
C GLY A 72 -21.52 14.11 -20.18
N GLY A 73 -22.03 13.18 -19.36
CA GLY A 73 -21.22 12.43 -18.39
C GLY A 73 -21.49 12.84 -16.94
N TRP A 74 -20.63 12.35 -16.03
CA TRP A 74 -20.67 12.68 -14.61
C TRP A 74 -20.21 14.11 -14.36
N ARG A 75 -20.94 14.81 -13.50
CA ARG A 75 -20.58 16.13 -12.97
C ARG A 75 -20.46 16.06 -11.46
N TYR A 76 -19.50 16.81 -10.94
CA TYR A 76 -19.15 16.87 -9.53
C TYR A 76 -19.23 18.32 -9.08
N GLN A 77 -19.91 18.57 -7.97
CA GLN A 77 -20.07 19.91 -7.42
C GLN A 77 -19.79 19.93 -5.92
N ALA A 78 -19.17 21.01 -5.48
CA ALA A 78 -18.80 21.25 -4.10
C ALA A 78 -18.97 22.72 -3.76
N ALA A 79 -19.39 22.99 -2.52
CA ALA A 79 -19.19 24.28 -1.88
C ALA A 79 -18.20 24.13 -0.73
N LEU A 80 -17.24 25.05 -0.65
CA LEU A 80 -16.13 25.06 0.30
C LEU A 80 -16.22 26.34 1.16
N PRO A 81 -15.94 26.27 2.46
CA PRO A 81 -15.78 27.46 3.29
C PRO A 81 -14.53 28.26 2.85
N PRO A 82 -14.47 29.58 3.10
CA PRO A 82 -13.32 30.41 2.74
C PRO A 82 -12.06 30.06 3.54
N LYS A 83 -12.20 29.37 4.67
CA LYS A 83 -11.10 28.81 5.44
C LYS A 83 -11.36 27.34 5.70
N VAL A 84 -10.35 26.51 5.46
CA VAL A 84 -10.45 25.05 5.60
C VAL A 84 -9.13 24.47 6.08
N SER A 85 -9.17 23.43 6.89
CA SER A 85 -7.95 22.73 7.28
C SER A 85 -7.36 21.96 6.10
N SER A 86 -6.03 21.84 6.08
CA SER A 86 -5.27 21.11 5.07
C SER A 86 -5.73 19.66 4.92
N LYS A 87 -6.03 19.00 6.06
CA LYS A 87 -6.51 17.61 6.07
C LYS A 87 -7.88 17.49 5.44
N VAL A 88 -8.77 18.41 5.79
CA VAL A 88 -10.14 18.43 5.28
C VAL A 88 -10.15 18.65 3.77
N LEU A 89 -9.35 19.62 3.29
CA LEU A 89 -9.25 19.89 1.87
C LEU A 89 -8.67 18.69 1.09
N VAL A 90 -7.55 18.12 1.54
CA VAL A 90 -6.93 17.00 0.82
C VAL A 90 -7.80 15.75 0.85
N ARG A 91 -8.49 15.47 1.97
CA ARG A 91 -9.46 14.38 2.06
C ARG A 91 -10.60 14.56 1.07
N TYR A 92 -11.16 15.75 1.02
CA TYR A 92 -12.25 16.07 0.11
C TYR A 92 -11.83 15.91 -1.36
N LEU A 93 -10.67 16.45 -1.72
CA LEU A 93 -10.13 16.31 -3.07
C LEU A 93 -9.81 14.85 -3.41
N ALA A 94 -9.28 14.07 -2.46
CA ALA A 94 -9.05 12.64 -2.65
C ALA A 94 -10.36 11.87 -2.87
N GLU A 95 -11.40 12.15 -2.10
CA GLU A 95 -12.74 11.57 -2.27
C GLU A 95 -13.32 11.89 -3.65
N LEU A 96 -13.23 13.15 -4.08
CA LEU A 96 -13.66 13.60 -5.40
C LEU A 96 -12.90 12.86 -6.52
N LEU A 97 -11.58 12.72 -6.41
CA LEU A 97 -10.75 12.00 -7.39
C LEU A 97 -11.08 10.50 -7.44
N LEU A 98 -11.29 9.87 -6.28
CA LEU A 98 -11.73 8.47 -6.20
C LEU A 98 -13.10 8.28 -6.87
N GLN A 99 -14.03 9.19 -6.59
CA GLN A 99 -15.38 9.16 -7.15
C GLN A 99 -15.37 9.40 -8.67
N GLU A 100 -14.57 10.35 -9.16
CA GLU A 100 -14.43 10.60 -10.59
C GLU A 100 -13.86 9.39 -11.31
N PHE A 101 -12.77 8.83 -10.78
CA PHE A 101 -12.12 7.67 -11.37
C PHE A 101 -13.07 6.47 -11.41
N ALA A 102 -13.75 6.18 -10.30
CA ALA A 102 -14.66 5.06 -10.20
C ALA A 102 -15.88 5.19 -11.12
N ASN A 103 -16.35 6.41 -11.32
CA ASN A 103 -17.50 6.69 -12.16
C ASN A 103 -17.20 6.68 -13.67
N ARG A 104 -15.93 6.56 -14.10
CA ARG A 104 -15.57 6.52 -15.53
C ARG A 104 -16.14 5.30 -16.26
N THR A 105 -16.27 4.19 -15.54
CA THR A 105 -16.81 2.91 -16.02
C THR A 105 -18.22 2.65 -15.50
N SER A 106 -18.70 3.46 -14.54
CA SER A 106 -20.09 3.42 -14.09
C SER A 106 -21.06 3.80 -15.20
N GLY A 107 -22.18 3.08 -15.26
CA GLY A 107 -23.36 3.50 -16.00
C GLY A 107 -24.08 4.66 -15.30
N ASP A 108 -25.36 4.48 -15.00
CA ASP A 108 -26.19 5.53 -14.38
C ASP A 108 -26.05 5.64 -12.86
N ARG A 109 -25.30 4.71 -12.24
CA ARG A 109 -25.14 4.63 -10.79
C ARG A 109 -23.81 5.21 -10.33
N GLN A 110 -23.86 6.02 -9.26
CA GLN A 110 -22.67 6.47 -8.57
C GLN A 110 -21.98 5.29 -7.88
N ALA A 111 -20.67 5.16 -8.10
CA ALA A 111 -19.86 4.16 -7.42
C ALA A 111 -19.80 4.45 -5.91
N GLU A 112 -19.91 3.41 -5.09
CA GLU A 112 -19.77 3.55 -3.64
C GLU A 112 -18.30 3.46 -3.24
N ILE A 113 -17.79 4.48 -2.57
CA ILE A 113 -16.42 4.54 -2.06
C ILE A 113 -16.48 4.52 -0.53
N PRO A 114 -15.86 3.54 0.14
CA PRO A 114 -15.87 3.48 1.59
C PRO A 114 -14.99 4.60 2.17
N PHE A 115 -15.45 5.18 3.28
CA PHE A 115 -14.80 6.34 3.89
C PHE A 115 -13.35 6.08 4.34
N TRP A 116 -13.03 4.85 4.78
CA TRP A 116 -11.66 4.49 5.15
C TRP A 116 -10.69 4.62 3.97
N LEU A 117 -11.16 4.50 2.73
CA LEU A 117 -10.32 4.62 1.55
C LEU A 117 -9.99 6.08 1.24
N SER A 118 -10.98 6.99 1.32
CA SER A 118 -10.73 8.42 1.13
C SER A 118 -9.87 8.98 2.27
N GLU A 119 -10.18 8.64 3.52
CA GLU A 119 -9.38 9.06 4.68
C GLU A 119 -7.96 8.49 4.63
N GLY A 120 -7.80 7.18 4.38
CA GLY A 120 -6.50 6.53 4.35
C GLY A 120 -5.59 7.03 3.22
N LEU A 121 -6.13 7.21 2.02
CA LEU A 121 -5.40 7.77 0.88
C LEU A 121 -5.00 9.22 1.14
N SER A 122 -5.92 10.04 1.63
CA SER A 122 -5.63 11.47 1.89
C SER A 122 -4.50 11.67 2.89
N ARG A 123 -4.47 10.87 3.95
CA ARG A 123 -3.36 10.84 4.91
C ARG A 123 -2.07 10.34 4.31
N HIS A 124 -2.12 9.32 3.45
CA HIS A 124 -0.94 8.84 2.76
C HIS A 124 -0.33 9.92 1.86
N LEU A 125 -1.17 10.66 1.13
CA LEU A 125 -0.75 11.79 0.31
C LEU A 125 -0.13 12.90 1.17
N LEU A 126 -0.76 13.28 2.28
CA LEU A 126 -0.21 14.28 3.19
C LEU A 126 1.13 13.85 3.81
N ALA A 127 1.28 12.56 4.17
CA ALA A 127 2.51 12.03 4.74
C ALA A 127 3.66 12.00 3.72
N GLY A 128 3.38 11.64 2.46
CA GLY A 128 4.39 11.50 1.41
C GLY A 128 4.74 12.80 0.66
N TYR A 129 3.82 13.77 0.60
CA TYR A 129 3.96 14.98 -0.21
C TYR A 129 3.85 16.28 0.62
N LYS A 130 3.99 16.17 1.96
CA LYS A 130 3.85 17.20 3.02
C LYS A 130 3.74 18.65 2.53
N THR A 131 4.82 19.23 2.03
CA THR A 131 4.92 20.66 1.71
C THR A 131 4.57 21.01 0.26
N ASP A 132 4.36 20.01 -0.60
CA ASP A 132 4.15 20.20 -2.03
C ASP A 132 2.67 20.11 -2.45
N LEU A 133 1.78 19.56 -1.62
CA LEU A 133 0.36 19.50 -1.99
C LEU A 133 -0.33 20.85 -1.91
N LEU A 134 0.05 21.68 -0.93
CA LEU A 134 -0.66 22.90 -0.58
C LEU A 134 0.31 24.07 -0.63
N LEU A 135 0.10 24.98 -1.59
CA LEU A 135 0.86 26.23 -1.64
C LEU A 135 0.48 27.11 -0.46
N ARG A 136 1.48 27.56 0.29
CA ARG A 136 1.32 28.66 1.23
C ARG A 136 1.72 29.95 0.51
N PRO A 137 0.90 31.01 0.55
CA PRO A 137 1.21 32.26 -0.16
C PRO A 137 2.52 32.95 0.28
N GLN A 138 3.14 32.52 1.39
CA GLN A 138 4.35 33.16 1.95
C GLN A 138 5.60 32.26 1.96
N THR A 139 5.62 31.11 1.28
CA THR A 139 6.78 30.20 1.35
C THR A 139 7.18 29.72 -0.04
N ARG A 140 8.33 30.19 -0.55
CA ARG A 140 9.05 29.52 -1.64
C ARG A 140 9.56 28.19 -1.08
N SER A 141 8.78 27.12 -1.17
CA SER A 141 9.23 25.79 -0.79
C SER A 141 10.09 25.18 -1.90
N VAL A 142 11.33 24.85 -1.56
CA VAL A 142 12.15 23.92 -2.33
C VAL A 142 11.45 22.55 -2.29
N VAL A 143 11.30 21.91 -3.46
CA VAL A 143 10.72 20.57 -3.61
C VAL A 143 11.60 19.58 -2.85
N SER A 144 11.23 19.27 -1.61
CA SER A 144 11.80 18.17 -0.85
C SER A 144 10.77 17.05 -0.81
N ILE A 145 11.01 15.99 -1.58
CA ILE A 145 10.31 14.73 -1.38
C ILE A 145 10.82 14.22 -0.04
N ALA A 146 10.02 14.39 1.01
CA ALA A 146 10.38 13.90 2.32
C ALA A 146 10.51 12.37 2.25
N GLN A 147 11.75 11.86 2.25
CA GLN A 147 12.06 10.44 2.41
C GLN A 147 11.89 10.00 3.88
N GLY A 148 10.86 10.52 4.56
CA GLY A 148 10.49 10.10 5.91
C GLY A 148 9.64 8.83 5.87
N ASP A 149 9.58 8.11 6.99
CA ASP A 149 8.66 7.01 7.16
C ASP A 149 7.20 7.52 7.18
N PRO A 150 6.36 7.21 6.17
CA PRO A 150 4.99 7.72 6.12
C PRO A 150 4.11 7.20 7.27
N LEU A 151 4.53 6.15 7.98
CA LEU A 151 3.79 5.55 9.08
C LEU A 151 4.36 5.88 10.47
N GLU A 152 5.31 6.81 10.58
CA GLU A 152 5.93 7.17 11.87
C GLU A 152 4.87 7.51 12.94
N MET A 153 3.96 8.43 12.64
CA MET A 153 2.87 8.82 13.53
C MET A 153 1.92 7.64 13.86
N VAL A 154 1.69 6.76 12.89
CA VAL A 154 0.85 5.57 13.05
C VAL A 154 1.48 4.59 14.05
N ARG A 155 2.80 4.38 13.97
CA ARG A 155 3.55 3.55 14.93
C ARG A 155 3.51 4.14 16.33
N THR A 156 3.81 5.44 16.45
CA THR A 156 3.81 6.13 17.74
C THR A 156 2.45 6.03 18.42
N TYR A 157 1.36 6.27 17.69
CA TYR A 157 0.01 6.22 18.25
C TYR A 157 -0.43 4.81 18.64
N PHE A 158 -0.20 3.81 17.78
CA PHE A 158 -0.63 2.43 18.02
C PHE A 158 0.34 1.61 18.89
N SER A 159 1.39 2.23 19.41
CA SER A 159 2.16 1.66 20.53
C SER A 159 1.35 1.58 21.82
N THR A 160 0.34 2.46 21.97
CA THR A 160 -0.50 2.57 23.17
C THR A 160 -1.99 2.39 22.88
N ASN A 161 -2.41 2.55 21.63
CA ASN A 161 -3.81 2.44 21.21
C ASN A 161 -4.03 1.24 20.29
N ARG A 162 -5.24 0.68 20.32
CA ARG A 162 -5.64 -0.41 19.43
C ARG A 162 -6.14 0.15 18.09
N PRO A 163 -5.64 -0.35 16.93
CA PRO A 163 -6.25 -0.07 15.63
C PRO A 163 -7.68 -0.65 15.50
N LEU A 164 -8.52 0.03 14.72
CA LEU A 164 -9.89 -0.42 14.44
C LEU A 164 -9.91 -1.67 13.55
N THR A 165 -10.94 -2.51 13.72
CA THR A 165 -11.27 -3.67 12.87
C THR A 165 -11.81 -3.24 11.49
N ILE A 166 -11.90 -4.17 10.53
CA ILE A 166 -12.53 -3.83 9.23
C ILE A 166 -14.00 -3.49 9.43
N ASN A 167 -14.69 -4.22 10.30
CA ASN A 167 -16.09 -3.92 10.63
C ASN A 167 -16.28 -2.48 11.16
N GLU A 168 -15.44 -2.04 12.11
CA GLU A 168 -15.46 -0.68 12.65
C GLU A 168 -15.09 0.38 11.59
N LEU A 169 -14.11 0.09 10.72
CA LEU A 169 -13.73 0.98 9.62
C LEU A 169 -14.80 1.11 8.53
N SER A 170 -15.60 0.06 8.34
CA SER A 170 -16.68 -0.01 7.35
C SER A 170 -17.94 0.73 7.79
N LEU A 171 -18.09 0.99 9.10
CA LEU A 171 -19.24 1.63 9.71
C LEU A 171 -18.78 2.83 10.57
N PRO A 172 -18.23 3.89 9.95
CA PRO A 172 -17.82 5.07 10.69
C PRO A 172 -19.02 5.72 11.40
N GLY A 173 -18.84 6.13 12.65
CA GLY A 173 -19.82 6.94 13.36
C GLY A 173 -19.83 8.39 12.88
N GLN A 174 -20.79 9.17 13.37
CA GLN A 174 -20.92 10.58 12.96
C GLN A 174 -19.68 11.40 13.31
N VAL A 175 -18.99 11.10 14.42
CA VAL A 175 -17.78 11.80 14.85
C VAL A 175 -16.62 11.55 13.90
N GLU A 176 -16.48 10.32 13.40
CA GLU A 176 -15.45 9.95 12.43
C GLU A 176 -15.69 10.58 11.05
N LEU A 177 -16.97 10.80 10.70
CA LEU A 177 -17.37 11.40 9.42
C LEU A 177 -17.15 12.92 9.35
N VAL A 178 -16.97 13.61 10.48
CA VAL A 178 -16.67 15.05 10.50
C VAL A 178 -15.21 15.30 10.06
N ALA A 179 -14.98 16.49 9.52
CA ALA A 179 -13.65 17.07 9.32
C ALA A 179 -12.80 16.97 10.60
N GLY A 180 -11.70 16.19 10.58
CA GLY A 180 -10.88 15.93 11.78
C GLY A 180 -11.38 14.79 12.67
N GLY A 181 -12.38 14.03 12.22
CA GLY A 181 -12.96 12.90 12.95
C GLY A 181 -11.96 11.81 13.36
N GLY A 182 -12.08 11.38 14.61
CA GLY A 182 -11.39 10.25 15.25
C GLY A 182 -9.94 10.02 14.80
N LEU A 183 -8.95 10.52 15.55
CA LEU A 183 -7.53 10.25 15.28
C LEU A 183 -7.25 8.75 15.05
N THR A 184 -7.86 7.89 15.88
CA THR A 184 -7.81 6.42 15.76
C THR A 184 -8.35 5.91 14.43
N TYR A 185 -9.55 6.37 14.02
CA TYR A 185 -10.19 5.96 12.77
C TYR A 185 -9.26 6.22 11.61
N SER A 186 -8.78 7.45 11.56
CA SER A 186 -8.01 7.87 10.43
C SER A 186 -6.60 7.30 10.39
N LEU A 187 -5.95 7.06 11.54
CA LEU A 187 -4.66 6.36 11.56
C LEU A 187 -4.84 4.88 11.20
N SER A 188 -5.97 4.28 11.58
CA SER A 188 -6.32 2.90 11.17
C SER A 188 -6.57 2.84 9.67
N ALA A 189 -7.29 3.81 9.10
CA ALA A 189 -7.53 3.97 7.67
C ALA A 189 -6.22 4.19 6.89
N HIS A 190 -5.30 5.01 7.39
CA HIS A 190 -3.99 5.21 6.77
C HIS A 190 -3.18 3.91 6.75
N LEU A 191 -3.11 3.19 7.88
CA LEU A 191 -2.43 1.90 7.95
C LEU A 191 -3.05 0.88 6.98
N LEU A 192 -4.39 0.79 6.96
CA LEU A 192 -5.11 -0.11 6.08
C LEU A 192 -4.83 0.19 4.61
N TYR A 193 -4.93 1.46 4.20
CA TYR A 193 -4.59 1.90 2.84
C TYR A 193 -3.14 1.54 2.49
N PHE A 194 -2.20 1.84 3.39
CA PHE A 194 -0.79 1.58 3.16
C PHE A 194 -0.51 0.09 2.94
N GLU A 195 -1.03 -0.77 3.81
CA GLU A 195 -0.83 -2.22 3.73
C GLU A 195 -1.53 -2.83 2.50
N LEU A 196 -2.77 -2.40 2.20
CA LEU A 196 -3.50 -2.83 1.01
C LEU A 196 -2.81 -2.41 -0.30
N SER A 197 -2.27 -1.20 -0.34
CA SER A 197 -1.62 -0.67 -1.53
C SER A 197 -0.30 -1.40 -1.81
N ARG A 198 0.44 -1.79 -0.76
CA ARG A 198 1.73 -2.50 -0.88
C ARG A 198 1.58 -4.00 -1.08
N TYR A 199 0.42 -4.56 -0.73
CA TYR A 199 0.11 -5.96 -0.97
C TYR A 199 0.31 -6.29 -2.46
N HIS A 200 1.18 -7.26 -2.76
CA HIS A 200 1.62 -7.67 -4.11
C HIS A 200 2.46 -6.67 -4.94
N ALA A 201 3.04 -5.62 -4.33
CA ALA A 201 3.93 -4.66 -4.99
C ALA A 201 3.34 -3.93 -6.22
N ASN A 202 2.06 -4.16 -6.52
CA ASN A 202 1.33 -3.52 -7.61
C ASN A 202 0.05 -2.91 -7.06
N ARG A 203 -0.23 -1.65 -7.43
CA ARG A 203 -1.51 -0.98 -7.13
C ARG A 203 -2.67 -1.55 -7.95
N ALA A 204 -2.43 -2.60 -8.75
CA ALA A 204 -3.35 -3.14 -9.73
C ALA A 204 -4.67 -3.65 -9.11
N PRO A 205 -4.69 -4.41 -8.00
CA PRO A 205 -5.96 -4.83 -7.40
C PRO A 205 -6.79 -3.66 -6.89
N LEU A 206 -6.15 -2.63 -6.32
CA LEU A 206 -6.82 -1.42 -5.85
C LEU A 206 -7.42 -0.61 -7.02
N VAL A 207 -6.62 -0.42 -8.08
CA VAL A 207 -7.07 0.25 -9.31
C VAL A 207 -8.21 -0.53 -9.98
N GLN A 208 -8.12 -1.86 -10.02
CA GLN A 208 -9.16 -2.73 -10.56
C GLN A 208 -10.44 -2.61 -9.75
N TYR A 209 -10.34 -2.62 -8.42
CA TYR A 209 -11.45 -2.36 -7.51
C TYR A 209 -12.13 -1.03 -7.81
N LEU A 210 -11.37 0.06 -7.91
CA LEU A 210 -11.91 1.38 -8.21
C LEU A 210 -12.57 1.41 -9.60
N SER A 211 -11.98 0.77 -10.60
CA SER A 211 -12.57 0.71 -11.95
C SER A 211 -13.84 -0.15 -12.02
N ARG A 212 -14.09 -1.00 -11.03
CA ARG A 212 -15.24 -1.92 -11.00
C ARG A 212 -16.32 -1.49 -10.02
N SER A 213 -16.03 -0.61 -9.07
CA SER A 213 -16.98 -0.20 -8.03
C SER A 213 -18.28 0.36 -8.58
N GLY A 214 -18.24 0.99 -9.75
CA GLY A 214 -19.41 1.43 -10.52
C GLY A 214 -20.40 0.35 -10.94
N HIS A 215 -19.97 -0.91 -11.02
CA HIS A 215 -20.80 -2.03 -11.46
C HIS A 215 -21.49 -2.79 -10.31
N TYR A 216 -21.20 -2.45 -9.06
CA TYR A 216 -21.71 -3.16 -7.89
C TYR A 216 -22.63 -2.30 -7.03
N LEU A 217 -23.53 -2.98 -6.32
CA LEU A 217 -24.47 -2.33 -5.40
C LEU A 217 -23.84 -1.86 -4.08
N ASN A 218 -22.67 -2.39 -3.75
CA ASN A 218 -21.93 -2.05 -2.55
C ASN A 218 -20.42 -2.19 -2.82
N TRP A 219 -19.63 -1.48 -2.04
CA TRP A 219 -18.18 -1.50 -2.20
C TRP A 219 -17.57 -2.87 -1.86
N GLN A 220 -18.14 -3.61 -0.89
CA GLN A 220 -17.61 -4.91 -0.46
C GLN A 220 -17.58 -5.93 -1.61
N SER A 221 -18.62 -5.95 -2.45
CA SER A 221 -18.73 -6.90 -3.57
C SER A 221 -17.70 -6.58 -4.66
N ALA A 222 -17.53 -5.30 -4.98
CA ALA A 222 -16.50 -4.87 -5.92
C ALA A 222 -15.08 -5.16 -5.39
N PHE A 223 -14.89 -4.98 -4.08
CA PHE A 223 -13.61 -5.26 -3.41
C PHE A 223 -13.28 -6.75 -3.46
N LEU A 224 -14.19 -7.62 -3.01
CA LEU A 224 -13.97 -9.06 -3.01
C LEU A 224 -13.74 -9.62 -4.41
N GLU A 225 -14.41 -9.11 -5.43
CA GLU A 225 -14.16 -9.55 -6.80
C GLU A 225 -12.74 -9.18 -7.27
N SER A 226 -12.27 -7.98 -6.92
CA SER A 226 -10.94 -7.50 -7.34
C SER A 226 -9.80 -8.12 -6.53
N TYR A 227 -10.08 -8.49 -5.28
CA TYR A 227 -9.16 -9.17 -4.37
C TYR A 227 -9.42 -10.66 -4.22
N ARG A 228 -10.23 -11.28 -5.09
CA ARG A 228 -10.75 -12.65 -4.92
C ARG A 228 -9.68 -13.72 -4.70
N ASN A 229 -8.52 -13.57 -5.34
CA ASN A 229 -7.38 -14.49 -5.21
C ASN A 229 -6.71 -14.43 -3.82
N VAL A 230 -7.03 -13.40 -3.04
CA VAL A 230 -6.41 -13.09 -1.74
C VAL A 230 -7.45 -13.17 -0.63
N PHE A 231 -8.61 -12.53 -0.84
CA PHE A 231 -9.73 -12.48 0.08
C PHE A 231 -10.96 -13.07 -0.60
N PRO A 232 -11.19 -14.38 -0.48
CA PRO A 232 -12.42 -15.00 -0.96
C PRO A 232 -13.67 -14.47 -0.26
N THR A 233 -13.55 -14.12 1.02
CA THR A 233 -14.64 -13.59 1.84
C THR A 233 -14.22 -12.36 2.63
N MET A 234 -15.20 -11.57 3.11
CA MET A 234 -14.92 -10.46 4.04
C MET A 234 -14.27 -10.94 5.35
N LEU A 235 -14.54 -12.18 5.77
CA LEU A 235 -13.90 -12.77 6.94
C LEU A 235 -12.40 -12.99 6.71
N ASP A 236 -11.99 -13.36 5.50
CA ASP A 236 -10.57 -13.51 5.16
C ASP A 236 -9.85 -12.15 5.16
N PHE A 237 -10.54 -11.10 4.70
CA PHE A 237 -10.05 -9.73 4.77
C PHE A 237 -9.88 -9.25 6.23
N GLU A 238 -10.86 -9.51 7.10
CA GLU A 238 -10.78 -9.19 8.54
C GLU A 238 -9.64 -9.98 9.22
N LYS A 239 -9.50 -11.28 8.93
CA LYS A 239 -8.40 -12.10 9.47
C LYS A 239 -7.03 -11.58 9.06
N TRP A 240 -6.87 -11.27 7.76
CA TRP A 240 -5.65 -10.66 7.25
C TRP A 240 -5.34 -9.35 7.95
N TRP A 241 -6.35 -8.49 8.12
CA TRP A 241 -6.20 -7.22 8.79
C TRP A 241 -5.78 -7.38 10.27
N ALA A 242 -6.41 -8.30 11.00
CA ALA A 242 -6.05 -8.59 12.39
C ALA A 242 -4.58 -9.05 12.52
N ILE A 243 -4.11 -9.92 11.61
CA ILE A 243 -2.70 -10.35 11.58
C ILE A 243 -1.78 -9.17 11.24
N THR A 244 -2.15 -8.34 10.27
CA THR A 244 -1.40 -7.15 9.87
C THR A 244 -1.26 -6.18 11.03
N VAL A 245 -2.35 -5.91 11.77
CA VAL A 245 -2.35 -5.07 12.96
C VAL A 245 -1.43 -5.66 14.04
N VAL A 246 -1.55 -6.94 14.38
CA VAL A 246 -0.67 -7.58 15.38
C VAL A 246 0.80 -7.53 14.94
N ASN A 247 1.08 -7.73 13.66
CA ASN A 247 2.42 -7.61 13.12
C ASN A 247 2.93 -6.17 13.10
N PHE A 248 2.06 -5.18 12.97
CA PHE A 248 2.40 -3.77 12.95
C PHE A 248 2.64 -3.24 14.38
N THR A 249 1.73 -3.49 15.31
CA THR A 249 1.79 -3.04 16.71
C THR A 249 2.75 -3.88 17.56
N GLY A 250 2.96 -5.15 17.21
CA GLY A 250 3.95 -6.03 17.83
C GLY A 250 5.40 -5.66 17.52
N ARG A 251 5.65 -4.66 16.64
CA ARG A 251 6.97 -4.06 16.37
C ARG A 251 7.25 -2.98 17.40
N ASP A 252 7.64 -3.41 18.58
CA ASP A 252 8.45 -2.57 19.46
C ASP A 252 9.83 -2.38 18.78
N PRO A 253 10.36 -1.15 18.62
CA PRO A 253 11.75 -0.93 18.22
C PRO A 253 12.76 -1.62 19.14
N ARG A 254 12.34 -2.01 20.35
CA ARG A 254 13.11 -2.86 21.29
C ARG A 254 13.00 -4.37 21.00
N ARG A 255 12.23 -4.77 20.00
CA ARG A 255 12.00 -6.16 19.53
C ARG A 255 12.40 -6.36 18.06
N SER A 256 13.24 -5.50 17.48
CA SER A 256 14.00 -5.89 16.29
C SER A 256 14.85 -7.10 16.66
N TRP A 257 14.78 -8.16 15.86
CA TRP A 257 15.65 -9.31 16.03
C TRP A 257 17.10 -8.88 15.95
N SER A 258 17.94 -9.48 16.79
CA SER A 258 19.39 -9.30 16.68
C SER A 258 19.87 -9.68 15.27
N PHE A 259 21.05 -9.19 14.88
CA PHE A 259 21.67 -9.58 13.61
C PHE A 259 21.71 -11.12 13.44
N GLN A 260 22.07 -11.85 14.49
CA GLN A 260 22.16 -13.31 14.47
C GLN A 260 20.79 -13.99 14.27
N GLU A 261 19.76 -13.53 14.97
CA GLU A 261 18.39 -14.07 14.83
C GLU A 261 17.81 -13.75 13.44
N SER A 262 18.02 -12.53 12.97
CA SER A 262 17.62 -12.09 11.63
C SER A 262 18.28 -12.93 10.54
N MET A 263 19.57 -13.23 10.68
CA MET A 263 20.32 -14.08 9.75
C MET A 263 19.83 -15.52 9.78
N LYS A 264 19.56 -16.07 10.97
CA LYS A 264 18.99 -17.42 11.14
C LYS A 264 17.62 -17.54 10.48
N GLN A 265 16.74 -16.57 10.71
CA GLN A 265 15.39 -16.56 10.14
C GLN A 265 15.42 -16.37 8.61
N LEU A 266 16.35 -15.56 8.10
CA LEU A 266 16.61 -15.48 6.66
C LEU A 266 17.03 -16.84 6.09
N ASP A 267 18.01 -17.51 6.71
CA ASP A 267 18.46 -18.83 6.26
C ASP A 267 17.35 -19.89 6.31
N ASP A 268 16.48 -19.85 7.32
CA ASP A 268 15.33 -20.74 7.45
C ASP A 268 14.27 -20.48 6.37
N ILE A 269 14.01 -19.21 6.01
CA ILE A 269 13.09 -18.86 4.91
C ILE A 269 13.66 -19.29 3.56
N LEU A 270 14.97 -19.17 3.36
CA LEU A 270 15.62 -19.52 2.10
C LEU A 270 15.67 -21.04 1.88
N LYS A 271 15.83 -21.83 2.93
CA LYS A 271 15.79 -23.31 2.87
C LYS A 271 14.35 -23.82 2.78
N THR A 272 14.05 -24.72 1.84
CA THR A 272 12.80 -25.50 1.90
C THR A 272 13.15 -26.97 2.14
N PRO A 273 12.54 -27.64 3.13
CA PRO A 273 12.64 -29.08 3.23
C PRO A 273 11.90 -29.72 2.06
N ALA A 274 12.60 -30.43 1.19
CA ALA A 274 11.99 -31.24 0.15
C ALA A 274 12.31 -32.71 0.42
N GLN A 275 11.29 -33.57 0.33
CA GLN A 275 11.49 -35.01 0.26
C GLN A 275 11.79 -35.35 -1.20
N ILE A 276 13.04 -35.69 -1.50
CA ILE A 276 13.41 -36.22 -2.81
C ILE A 276 13.51 -37.75 -2.66
N SER A 277 12.56 -38.48 -3.23
CA SER A 277 12.71 -39.93 -3.40
C SER A 277 13.52 -40.16 -4.67
N ILE A 278 14.81 -40.45 -4.52
CA ILE A 278 15.71 -40.69 -5.66
C ILE A 278 15.57 -42.13 -6.19
N GLN A 279 14.89 -43.04 -5.46
CA GLN A 279 14.68 -44.43 -5.88
C GLN A 279 13.33 -44.98 -5.38
N PRO A 280 12.64 -45.85 -6.16
CA PRO A 280 11.33 -46.43 -5.78
C PRO A 280 11.35 -47.33 -4.53
N ARG A 281 12.49 -47.50 -3.86
CA ARG A 281 12.64 -48.43 -2.73
C ARG A 281 13.69 -48.04 -1.68
N ALA A 282 14.03 -46.76 -1.56
CA ALA A 282 14.91 -46.27 -0.50
C ALA A 282 14.21 -45.22 0.39
N ALA A 283 14.49 -45.25 1.69
CA ALA A 283 13.93 -44.34 2.69
C ALA A 283 14.20 -42.87 2.33
N ALA A 284 13.17 -42.03 2.43
CA ALA A 284 13.23 -40.61 2.07
C ALA A 284 14.30 -39.87 2.90
N GLN A 285 15.36 -39.41 2.25
CA GLN A 285 16.34 -38.53 2.88
C GLN A 285 15.83 -37.08 2.82
N HIS A 286 15.82 -36.41 3.97
CA HIS A 286 15.48 -35.00 4.07
C HIS A 286 16.65 -34.15 3.55
N SER A 287 16.57 -33.65 2.32
CA SER A 287 17.54 -32.71 1.76
C SER A 287 16.96 -31.29 1.70
N THR A 288 17.68 -30.28 2.19
CA THR A 288 17.31 -28.88 2.00
C THR A 288 17.66 -28.42 0.58
N VAL A 289 16.67 -27.96 -0.17
CA VAL A 289 16.85 -27.51 -1.57
C VAL A 289 16.95 -25.98 -1.61
N SER A 290 17.92 -25.44 -2.37
CA SER A 290 18.12 -24.01 -2.56
C SER A 290 17.12 -23.40 -3.56
N LEU A 291 16.99 -22.08 -3.57
CA LEU A 291 16.11 -21.36 -4.51
C LEU A 291 16.55 -21.56 -5.96
N GLN A 292 17.86 -21.59 -6.21
CA GLN A 292 18.46 -21.82 -7.51
C GLN A 292 18.08 -23.19 -8.07
N THR A 293 18.15 -24.23 -7.23
CA THR A 293 17.76 -25.58 -7.60
C THR A 293 16.25 -25.67 -7.89
N MET A 294 15.41 -24.94 -7.15
CA MET A 294 13.97 -24.86 -7.42
C MET A 294 13.64 -24.22 -8.76
N ILE A 295 14.33 -23.11 -9.11
CA ILE A 295 14.12 -22.42 -10.39
C ILE A 295 14.42 -23.36 -11.56
N ASN A 296 15.47 -24.18 -11.45
CA ASN A 296 15.94 -25.04 -12.54
C ASN A 296 15.21 -26.38 -12.63
N GLN A 297 14.80 -26.98 -11.51
CA GLN A 297 14.37 -28.40 -11.48
C GLN A 297 12.88 -28.61 -11.21
N TRP A 298 12.17 -27.62 -10.65
CA TRP A 298 10.79 -27.82 -10.20
C TRP A 298 9.78 -27.40 -11.26
N ASP A 299 8.58 -27.98 -11.20
CA ASP A 299 7.50 -27.64 -12.12
C ASP A 299 7.06 -26.16 -11.98
N PRO A 300 6.81 -25.47 -13.10
CA PRO A 300 6.19 -24.16 -13.20
C PRO A 300 5.12 -23.78 -12.16
N ALA A 301 4.14 -24.64 -11.91
CA ALA A 301 3.04 -24.36 -10.98
C ALA A 301 3.50 -24.41 -9.52
N GLN A 302 4.34 -25.39 -9.19
CA GLN A 302 4.92 -25.56 -7.85
C GLN A 302 5.85 -24.40 -7.48
N GLN A 303 6.67 -23.95 -8.44
CA GLN A 303 7.53 -22.78 -8.27
C GLN A 303 6.72 -21.53 -7.91
N THR A 304 5.59 -21.30 -8.60
CA THR A 304 4.76 -20.11 -8.39
C THR A 304 4.20 -20.07 -6.98
N PHE A 305 3.65 -21.19 -6.51
CA PHE A 305 3.10 -21.28 -5.16
C PHE A 305 4.18 -21.05 -4.09
N LEU A 306 5.33 -21.72 -4.21
CA LEU A 306 6.39 -21.62 -3.21
C LEU A 306 7.11 -20.28 -3.20
N PHE A 307 7.41 -19.70 -4.36
CA PHE A 307 8.04 -18.38 -4.40
C PHE A 307 7.09 -17.29 -3.90
N ARG A 308 5.78 -17.39 -4.15
CA ARG A 308 4.80 -16.50 -3.48
C ARG A 308 4.86 -16.62 -1.96
N LYS A 309 4.89 -17.85 -1.44
CA LYS A 309 5.03 -18.09 0.01
C LYS A 309 6.33 -17.48 0.57
N LYS A 310 7.47 -17.71 -0.10
CA LYS A 310 8.77 -17.16 0.33
C LYS A 310 8.83 -15.64 0.23
N ILE A 311 8.26 -15.04 -0.81
CA ILE A 311 8.14 -13.57 -0.93
C ILE A 311 7.35 -13.00 0.24
N SER A 312 6.23 -13.62 0.62
CA SER A 312 5.46 -13.21 1.80
C SER A 312 6.27 -13.36 3.09
N GLN A 313 7.03 -14.45 3.25
CA GLN A 313 7.89 -14.66 4.41
C GLN A 313 9.03 -13.64 4.50
N LEU A 314 9.70 -13.33 3.38
CA LEU A 314 10.73 -12.29 3.31
C LEU A 314 10.15 -10.90 3.58
N HIS A 315 8.92 -10.64 3.11
CA HIS A 315 8.20 -9.41 3.41
C HIS A 315 7.90 -9.28 4.91
N LEU A 316 7.52 -10.39 5.57
CA LEU A 316 7.35 -10.42 7.02
C LEU A 316 8.70 -10.28 7.75
N LEU A 317 9.78 -10.89 7.26
CA LEU A 317 11.11 -10.77 7.87
C LEU A 317 11.60 -9.31 7.89
N LYS A 318 11.38 -8.56 6.80
CA LYS A 318 11.72 -7.13 6.71
C LYS A 318 11.21 -6.30 7.89
N THR A 319 10.11 -6.75 8.48
CA THR A 319 9.43 -6.02 9.54
C THR A 319 10.09 -6.12 10.91
N ARG A 320 10.96 -7.13 11.08
CA ARG A 320 11.62 -7.45 12.35
C ARG A 320 13.13 -7.59 12.23
N CYS A 321 13.67 -7.67 11.01
CA CYS A 321 15.10 -7.89 10.81
C CYS A 321 15.94 -6.67 11.21
N ALA A 322 17.18 -6.94 11.62
CA ALA A 322 18.19 -5.92 11.84
C ALA A 322 18.43 -5.08 10.58
N GLU A 323 18.76 -3.80 10.76
CA GLU A 323 18.89 -2.82 9.67
C GLU A 323 19.96 -3.23 8.66
N GLU A 324 21.03 -3.88 9.11
CA GLU A 324 22.15 -4.34 8.29
C GLU A 324 21.75 -5.47 7.32
N ILE A 325 20.70 -6.23 7.65
CA ILE A 325 20.22 -7.38 6.84
C ILE A 325 19.11 -6.95 5.87
N LEU A 326 18.47 -5.81 6.13
CA LEU A 326 17.34 -5.31 5.35
C LEU A 326 17.62 -5.19 3.84
N PRO A 327 18.79 -4.71 3.37
CA PRO A 327 19.10 -4.67 1.93
C PRO A 327 19.10 -6.06 1.29
N VAL A 328 19.67 -7.05 1.97
CA VAL A 328 19.77 -8.43 1.46
C VAL A 328 18.39 -9.10 1.41
N VAL A 329 17.56 -8.91 2.43
CA VAL A 329 16.18 -9.43 2.47
C VAL A 329 15.36 -8.85 1.33
N GLU A 330 15.48 -7.54 1.09
CA GLU A 330 14.77 -6.86 0.00
C GLU A 330 15.24 -7.35 -1.37
N ASP A 331 16.53 -7.61 -1.55
CA ASP A 331 17.07 -8.08 -2.83
C ASP A 331 16.65 -9.51 -3.19
N TYR A 332 16.59 -10.42 -2.22
CA TYR A 332 15.98 -11.74 -2.45
C TYR A 332 14.51 -11.59 -2.85
N ARG A 333 13.77 -10.75 -2.12
CA ARG A 333 12.34 -10.51 -2.38
C ARG A 333 12.14 -9.97 -3.80
N LEU A 334 12.88 -8.93 -4.18
CA LEU A 334 12.80 -8.29 -5.49
C LEU A 334 13.18 -9.24 -6.62
N THR A 335 14.21 -10.07 -6.41
CA THR A 335 14.67 -11.04 -7.41
C THR A 335 13.61 -12.10 -7.70
N LEU A 336 13.01 -12.67 -6.64
CA LEU A 336 11.92 -13.65 -6.80
C LEU A 336 10.65 -13.04 -7.40
N ASP A 337 10.30 -11.82 -6.99
CA ASP A 337 9.13 -11.10 -7.50
C ASP A 337 9.29 -10.78 -9.00
N THR A 338 10.47 -10.28 -9.39
CA THR A 338 10.81 -10.00 -10.79
C THR A 338 10.77 -11.26 -11.65
N TYR A 339 11.28 -12.38 -11.14
CA TYR A 339 11.23 -13.67 -11.83
C TYR A 339 9.78 -14.11 -12.11
N LEU A 340 8.92 -14.10 -11.08
CA LEU A 340 7.51 -14.47 -11.25
C LEU A 340 6.78 -13.54 -12.22
N ALA A 341 6.99 -12.22 -12.11
CA ALA A 341 6.36 -11.24 -12.98
C ALA A 341 6.78 -11.39 -14.45
N ARG A 342 8.08 -11.54 -14.73
CA ARG A 342 8.60 -11.74 -16.09
C ARG A 342 8.14 -13.08 -16.67
N ARG A 343 8.11 -14.14 -15.86
CA ARG A 343 7.64 -15.46 -16.30
C ARG A 343 6.15 -15.49 -16.63
N GLN A 344 5.32 -14.80 -15.84
CA GLN A 344 3.88 -14.68 -16.14
C GLN A 344 3.64 -13.95 -17.47
N ARG A 345 4.42 -12.91 -17.77
CA ARG A 345 4.35 -12.19 -19.05
C ARG A 345 4.79 -13.05 -20.23
N ALA A 346 5.83 -13.87 -20.05
CA ALA A 346 6.29 -14.80 -21.08
C ALA A 346 5.29 -15.93 -21.38
N GLY A 347 4.50 -16.36 -20.40
CA GLY A 347 3.47 -17.40 -20.56
C GLY A 347 2.16 -16.94 -21.21
N TYR A 348 1.93 -15.63 -21.35
CA TYR A 348 0.69 -15.05 -21.88
C TYR A 348 0.81 -14.53 -23.32
N ALA A 349 1.98 -14.62 -23.96
CA ALA A 349 2.21 -14.04 -25.27
C ALA A 349 1.60 -14.91 -26.39
N PRO A 350 0.71 -14.37 -27.26
CA PRO A 350 0.38 -15.02 -28.51
C PRO A 350 1.65 -15.13 -29.37
N ALA A 351 1.81 -16.25 -30.07
CA ALA A 351 2.97 -16.57 -30.89
C ALA A 351 3.06 -15.69 -32.16
N THR A 352 3.19 -14.38 -31.99
CA THR A 352 3.53 -13.44 -33.06
C THR A 352 5.03 -13.20 -33.02
N LYS A 353 5.69 -13.65 -34.09
CA LYS A 353 7.12 -13.44 -34.36
C LYS A 353 7.45 -11.94 -34.25
N SER A 354 8.57 -11.65 -33.59
CA SER A 354 9.30 -10.38 -33.56
C SER A 354 9.06 -9.36 -32.43
N GLN A 355 9.01 -9.78 -31.16
CA GLN A 355 9.52 -8.93 -30.06
C GLN A 355 10.32 -9.79 -29.06
N GLY A 356 11.59 -9.42 -28.86
CA GLY A 356 12.59 -10.18 -28.10
C GLY A 356 12.33 -10.22 -26.60
N LEU A 357 11.41 -11.07 -26.18
CA LEU A 357 11.31 -11.50 -24.80
C LEU A 357 12.37 -12.59 -24.54
N PRO A 358 13.11 -12.53 -23.41
CA PRO A 358 14.09 -13.56 -23.09
C PRO A 358 13.39 -14.92 -22.98
N SER A 359 13.99 -15.94 -23.61
CA SER A 359 13.58 -17.34 -23.44
C SER A 359 13.47 -17.67 -21.95
N LEU A 360 12.49 -18.50 -21.55
CA LEU A 360 12.30 -18.92 -20.15
C LEU A 360 13.59 -19.47 -19.52
N VAL A 361 14.45 -20.10 -20.34
CA VAL A 361 15.78 -20.59 -19.93
C VAL A 361 16.73 -19.43 -19.59
N VAL A 362 16.74 -18.38 -20.40
CA VAL A 362 17.57 -17.18 -20.17
C VAL A 362 17.09 -16.43 -18.92
N LEU A 363 15.78 -16.34 -18.72
CA LEU A 363 15.20 -15.74 -17.52
C LEU A 363 15.57 -16.52 -16.24
N ALA A 364 15.53 -17.85 -16.30
CA ALA A 364 15.95 -18.70 -15.19
C ALA A 364 17.44 -18.49 -14.86
N GLN A 365 18.31 -18.48 -15.88
CA GLN A 365 19.75 -18.24 -15.71
C GLN A 365 20.07 -16.85 -15.14
N GLU A 366 19.42 -15.79 -15.63
CA GLU A 366 19.58 -14.42 -15.11
C GLU A 366 19.15 -14.35 -13.64
N THR A 367 18.05 -15.01 -13.29
CA THR A 367 17.53 -15.03 -11.91
C THR A 367 18.47 -15.80 -10.99
N VAL A 368 18.98 -16.97 -11.41
CA VAL A 368 19.96 -17.75 -10.65
C VAL A 368 21.22 -16.92 -10.41
N ARG A 369 21.77 -16.28 -11.44
CA ARG A 369 22.96 -15.41 -11.29
C ARG A 369 22.72 -14.31 -10.26
N ARG A 370 21.55 -13.67 -10.30
CA ARG A 370 21.20 -12.60 -9.37
C ARG A 370 21.02 -13.11 -7.94
N LEU A 371 20.47 -14.32 -7.76
CA LEU A 371 20.40 -14.96 -6.45
C LEU A 371 21.80 -15.29 -5.90
N ASP A 372 22.72 -15.74 -6.75
CA ASP A 372 24.11 -16.01 -6.36
C ASP A 372 24.86 -14.73 -5.95
N GLU A 373 24.62 -13.61 -6.63
CA GLU A 373 25.13 -12.29 -6.24
C GLU A 373 24.60 -11.85 -4.86
N VAL A 374 23.31 -12.12 -4.57
CA VAL A 374 22.70 -11.83 -3.26
C VAL A 374 23.25 -12.77 -2.18
N ASP A 375 23.45 -14.06 -2.49
CA ASP A 375 24.10 -15.03 -1.60
C ASP A 375 25.53 -14.59 -1.23
N GLY A 376 26.29 -14.07 -2.20
CA GLY A 376 27.63 -13.51 -1.96
C GLY A 376 27.60 -12.31 -0.99
N ARG A 377 26.64 -11.40 -1.16
CA ARG A 377 26.46 -10.27 -0.23
C ARG A 377 25.98 -10.70 1.15
N LYS A 378 25.09 -11.70 1.23
CA LYS A 378 24.72 -12.32 2.51
C LYS A 378 25.94 -12.91 3.23
N ALA A 379 26.82 -13.60 2.49
CA ALA A 379 28.03 -14.19 3.04
C ALA A 379 29.02 -13.14 3.55
N ALA A 380 29.17 -12.02 2.82
CA ALA A 380 30.04 -10.90 3.21
C ALA A 380 29.58 -10.19 4.50
N LEU A 381 28.28 -10.25 4.84
CA LEU A 381 27.75 -9.70 6.08
C LEU A 381 28.04 -10.57 7.32
N ARG A 382 28.40 -11.85 7.16
CA ARG A 382 28.72 -12.69 8.32
C ARG A 382 30.05 -12.20 8.92
N PRO A 383 30.11 -11.82 10.21
CA PRO A 383 31.36 -11.41 10.83
C PRO A 383 32.37 -12.57 10.77
N VAL A 384 33.60 -12.26 10.37
CA VAL A 384 34.74 -13.17 10.49
C VAL A 384 34.89 -13.49 11.98
N ALA A 385 34.76 -14.77 12.36
CA ALA A 385 34.93 -15.19 13.74
C ALA A 385 36.28 -14.71 14.27
N PRO A 386 36.37 -14.16 15.50
CA PRO A 386 37.66 -13.84 16.09
C PRO A 386 38.47 -15.14 16.20
N ALA A 387 39.72 -15.09 15.72
CA ALA A 387 40.65 -16.19 15.85
C ALA A 387 40.74 -16.64 17.33
N PRO A 388 40.82 -17.95 17.63
CA PRO A 388 40.92 -18.41 19.00
C PRO A 388 42.18 -17.82 19.61
N SER A 389 41.99 -17.01 20.67
CA SER A 389 43.07 -16.53 21.53
C SER A 389 43.78 -17.74 22.12
N ARG A 390 45.05 -17.91 21.74
CA ARG A 390 45.99 -18.88 22.33
C ARG A 390 46.45 -18.41 23.70
#